data_AF-A0AAW9I904-F1
#
_entry.id   AF-A0AAW9I904-F1
#
_cell.length_a   1.000
_cell.length_b   1.000
_cell.length_c   1.000
_cell.angle_alpha   90.00
_cell.angle_beta   90.00
_cell.angle_gamma   90.00
#
_symmetry.space_group_name_H-M   'P 1'
#
loop_
_entity.id
_entity.type
_entity.pdbx_description
1 polymer ?
#
loop_
_entity_poly.entity_id
_entity_poly.type
_entity_poly.pdbx_seq_one_letter_code
_entity_poly.pdbx_strand_id
1 'polypeptide(L)'
;NTVDYSKLRGIGQALIDGQDKYGVNPVLALGVAINESKWGESPIAQEKNNLFGIKAVDSNPGESASAFATPGDSVLEFCKNYISSGYADPNDWRYYGGYLGNKALGANVNYASDPYWGEKAAQHVFTVEYELSGKNLNNLRDYDGYQIGLLTGGNDVLNSKGELLYNINPTVSGYGG
;
A
#
# COMPACT_ATOMS: atom_id res chain seq x y z
N ASN A 1 -10.05 14.60 5.58
CA ASN A 1 -10.76 14.83 6.86
C ASN A 1 -11.51 13.57 7.25
N THR A 2 -11.07 12.86 8.30
CA THR A 2 -11.74 11.65 8.81
C THR A 2 -12.63 12.01 10.00
N VAL A 3 -13.57 11.11 10.34
CA VAL A 3 -14.27 11.17 11.62
C VAL A 3 -13.30 11.00 12.80
N ASP A 4 -13.69 11.46 13.99
CA ASP A 4 -12.81 11.51 15.17
C ASP A 4 -12.39 10.11 15.66
N TYR A 5 -13.26 9.11 15.50
CA TYR A 5 -12.99 7.73 15.89
C TYR A 5 -12.31 6.89 14.79
N SER A 6 -11.93 7.50 13.66
CA SER A 6 -11.25 6.79 12.58
C SER A 6 -9.91 6.23 13.05
N LYS A 7 -9.69 4.94 12.78
CA LYS A 7 -8.43 4.26 13.10
C LYS A 7 -7.25 4.66 12.20
N LEU A 8 -7.49 5.50 11.19
CA LEU A 8 -6.43 6.12 10.40
C LEU A 8 -5.76 7.28 11.12
N ARG A 9 -6.37 7.82 12.18
CA ARG A 9 -5.76 8.93 12.94
C ARG A 9 -4.57 8.41 13.73
N GLY A 10 -3.43 9.11 13.63
CA GLY A 10 -2.22 8.78 14.39
C GLY A 10 -1.31 7.72 13.75
N ILE A 11 -1.65 7.15 12.59
CA ILE A 11 -0.82 6.12 11.94
C ILE A 11 0.35 6.69 11.12
N GLY A 12 0.49 8.01 11.03
CA GLY A 12 1.48 8.68 10.19
C GLY A 12 2.91 8.17 10.41
N GLN A 13 3.31 8.01 11.68
CA GLN A 13 4.65 7.47 11.99
C GLN A 13 4.81 6.03 11.51
N ALA A 14 3.78 5.18 11.63
CA ALA A 14 3.85 3.79 11.18
C ALA A 14 3.97 3.69 9.64
N LEU A 15 3.36 4.62 8.90
CA LEU A 15 3.51 4.71 7.44
C LEU A 15 4.95 5.08 7.06
N ILE A 16 5.55 6.07 7.75
CA ILE A 16 6.96 6.45 7.53
C ILE A 16 7.90 5.30 7.90
N ASP A 17 7.67 4.63 9.03
CA ASP A 17 8.44 3.45 9.43
C ASP A 17 8.32 2.32 8.39
N GLY A 18 7.14 2.12 7.81
CA GLY A 18 6.91 1.14 6.75
C GLY A 18 7.68 1.47 5.47
N GLN A 19 7.73 2.74 5.10
CA GLN A 19 8.57 3.23 4.00
C GLN A 19 10.04 2.97 4.27
N ASP A 20 10.54 3.43 5.41
CA ASP A 20 11.98 3.42 5.71
C ASP A 20 12.53 2.00 5.91
N LYS A 21 11.71 1.07 6.42
CA LYS A 21 12.11 -0.32 6.68
C LYS A 21 11.84 -1.26 5.51
N TYR A 22 10.77 -1.04 4.75
CA TYR A 22 10.26 -2.01 3.78
C TYR A 22 10.07 -1.44 2.37
N GLY A 23 10.42 -0.17 2.14
CA GLY A 23 10.38 0.47 0.82
C GLY A 23 8.97 0.73 0.29
N VAL A 24 7.95 0.70 1.15
CA VAL A 24 6.55 0.88 0.74
C VAL A 24 6.18 2.36 0.74
N ASN A 25 5.65 2.87 -0.38
CA ASN A 25 5.21 4.26 -0.46
C ASN A 25 4.12 4.54 0.62
N PRO A 26 4.31 5.53 1.50
CA PRO A 26 3.45 5.76 2.66
C PRO A 26 2.07 6.30 2.26
N VAL A 27 1.99 7.11 1.20
CA VAL A 27 0.70 7.64 0.72
C VAL A 27 -0.08 6.55 0.00
N LEU A 28 0.60 5.69 -0.76
CA LEU A 28 -0.01 4.52 -1.38
C LEU A 28 -0.55 3.53 -0.34
N ALA A 29 0.24 3.22 0.70
CA ALA A 29 -0.20 2.39 1.81
C ALA A 29 -1.41 3.01 2.54
N LEU A 30 -1.44 4.34 2.70
CA LEU A 30 -2.61 5.05 3.23
C LEU A 30 -3.83 4.93 2.31
N GLY A 31 -3.66 5.07 0.99
CA GLY A 31 -4.74 4.91 0.02
C GLY A 31 -5.37 3.51 0.08
N VAL A 32 -4.55 2.47 0.19
CA VAL A 32 -5.02 1.09 0.41
C VAL A 32 -5.71 0.97 1.77
N ALA A 33 -5.13 1.49 2.85
CA ALA A 33 -5.75 1.46 4.18
C ALA A 33 -7.12 2.13 4.17
N ILE A 34 -7.29 3.26 3.49
CA ILE A 34 -8.58 3.95 3.34
C ILE A 34 -9.59 3.04 2.63
N ASN A 35 -9.19 2.44 1.51
CA ASN A 35 -10.04 1.57 0.70
C ASN A 35 -10.53 0.35 1.50
N GLU A 36 -9.60 -0.33 2.18
CA GLU A 36 -9.85 -1.57 2.94
C GLU A 36 -10.64 -1.36 4.23
N SER A 37 -10.42 -0.22 4.90
CA SER A 37 -11.02 0.05 6.20
C SER A 37 -12.22 0.98 6.17
N LYS A 38 -12.68 1.41 4.98
CA LYS A 38 -13.71 2.46 4.83
C LYS A 38 -13.34 3.70 5.65
N TRP A 39 -12.20 4.33 5.34
CA TRP A 39 -11.68 5.47 6.10
C TRP A 39 -11.41 5.18 7.59
N GLY A 40 -11.07 3.94 7.94
CA GLY A 40 -10.79 3.51 9.32
C GLY A 40 -12.05 3.27 10.16
N GLU A 41 -13.21 3.13 9.53
CA GLU A 41 -14.52 3.01 10.20
C GLU A 41 -15.08 1.59 10.17
N SER A 42 -14.46 0.67 9.42
CA SER A 42 -14.93 -0.71 9.32
C SER A 42 -14.93 -1.41 10.69
N PRO A 43 -15.86 -2.33 10.97
CA PRO A 43 -15.88 -3.08 12.24
C PRO A 43 -14.54 -3.77 12.53
N ILE A 44 -13.90 -4.35 11.51
CA ILE A 44 -12.59 -4.99 11.63
C ILE A 44 -11.50 -3.97 12.02
N ALA A 45 -11.51 -2.77 11.44
CA ALA A 45 -10.58 -1.72 11.87
C ALA A 45 -10.85 -1.30 13.32
N GLN A 46 -12.11 -1.13 13.69
CA GLN A 46 -12.52 -0.67 15.02
C GLN A 46 -12.19 -1.68 16.13
N GLU A 47 -12.56 -2.94 15.92
CA GLU A 47 -12.46 -4.02 16.90
C GLU A 47 -11.08 -4.66 16.95
N LYS A 48 -10.41 -4.78 15.79
CA LYS A 48 -9.16 -5.53 15.66
C LYS A 48 -7.95 -4.68 15.32
N ASN A 49 -8.11 -3.36 15.18
CA ASN A 49 -7.08 -2.45 14.67
C ASN A 49 -6.49 -2.92 13.34
N ASN A 50 -7.27 -3.62 12.50
CA ASN A 50 -6.82 -4.18 11.24
C ASN A 50 -7.35 -3.33 10.08
N LEU A 51 -6.48 -2.45 9.55
CA LEU A 51 -6.84 -1.50 8.51
C LEU A 51 -6.87 -2.10 7.10
N PHE A 52 -6.38 -3.32 6.91
CA PHE A 52 -6.12 -3.91 5.59
C PHE A 52 -6.93 -5.19 5.32
N GLY A 53 -7.82 -5.57 6.24
CA GLY A 53 -8.60 -6.81 6.11
C GLY A 53 -7.75 -8.08 6.18
N ILE A 54 -6.56 -8.03 6.79
CA ILE A 54 -5.59 -9.14 6.82
C ILE A 54 -6.22 -10.40 7.43
N LYS A 55 -6.29 -11.47 6.63
CA LYS A 55 -6.86 -12.79 6.97
C LYS A 55 -8.37 -12.79 7.30
N ALA A 56 -9.13 -11.80 6.85
CA ALA A 56 -10.59 -11.84 6.96
C ALA A 56 -11.19 -12.82 5.93
N VAL A 57 -11.26 -14.13 6.25
CA VAL A 57 -11.77 -15.17 5.32
C VAL A 57 -13.29 -15.38 5.46
N ASP A 58 -13.95 -15.57 4.30
CA ASP A 58 -15.36 -15.40 3.92
C ASP A 58 -16.49 -16.14 4.68
N SER A 59 -16.23 -16.91 5.74
CA SER A 59 -17.32 -17.52 6.53
C SER A 59 -17.64 -16.77 7.83
N ASN A 60 -16.69 -16.00 8.37
CA ASN A 60 -16.92 -15.17 9.55
C ASN A 60 -15.82 -14.07 9.67
N PRO A 61 -16.01 -12.87 9.09
CA PRO A 61 -14.98 -11.83 9.03
C PRO A 61 -14.47 -11.39 10.42
N GLY A 62 -15.33 -11.49 11.44
CA GLY A 62 -15.03 -11.13 12.83
C GLY A 62 -14.16 -12.13 13.60
N GLU A 63 -14.03 -13.39 13.15
CA GLU A 63 -13.24 -14.41 13.88
C GLU A 63 -11.86 -14.64 13.24
N SER A 64 -11.78 -14.67 11.91
CA SER A 64 -10.54 -15.02 11.19
C SER A 64 -9.57 -13.85 10.97
N ALA A 65 -10.07 -12.61 10.95
CA ALA A 65 -9.23 -11.44 10.73
C ALA A 65 -8.15 -11.32 11.82
N SER A 66 -6.92 -10.97 11.42
CA SER A 66 -5.84 -10.75 12.39
C SER A 66 -6.19 -9.56 13.28
N ALA A 67 -5.92 -9.71 14.59
CA ALA A 67 -6.03 -8.64 15.56
C ALA A 67 -4.64 -8.08 15.87
N PHE A 68 -4.56 -6.75 15.93
CA PHE A 68 -3.33 -6.00 16.17
C PHE A 68 -3.46 -5.17 17.43
N ALA A 69 -2.33 -4.95 18.13
CA ALA A 69 -2.32 -4.14 19.33
C ALA A 69 -2.66 -2.67 19.02
N THR A 70 -2.15 -2.16 17.89
CA THR A 70 -2.44 -0.81 17.39
C THR A 70 -2.74 -0.82 15.88
N PRO A 71 -3.43 0.21 15.35
CA PRO A 71 -3.61 0.34 13.89
C PRO A 71 -2.28 0.43 13.15
N GLY A 72 -1.26 1.06 13.76
CA GLY A 72 0.09 1.13 13.23
C GLY A 72 0.75 -0.23 13.05
N ASP A 73 0.50 -1.20 13.93
CA ASP A 73 1.03 -2.56 13.77
C ASP A 73 0.45 -3.23 12.52
N SER A 74 -0.82 -2.97 12.18
CA SER A 74 -1.42 -3.48 10.94
C SER A 74 -0.78 -2.85 9.69
N VAL A 75 -0.35 -1.58 9.78
CA VAL A 75 0.40 -0.91 8.71
C VAL A 75 1.75 -1.57 8.50
N LEU A 76 2.49 -1.84 9.58
CA LEU A 76 3.80 -2.48 9.50
C LEU A 76 3.70 -3.92 8.97
N GLU A 77 2.68 -4.67 9.39
CA GLU A 77 2.40 -6.02 8.89
C GLU A 77 2.11 -6.01 7.39
N PHE A 78 1.25 -5.09 6.94
CA PHE A 78 0.94 -4.92 5.52
C PHE A 78 2.20 -4.58 4.71
N CYS A 79 2.98 -3.60 5.16
CA CYS A 79 4.18 -3.17 4.45
C CYS A 79 5.21 -4.32 4.34
N LYS A 80 5.43 -5.05 5.43
CA LYS A 80 6.43 -6.12 5.50
C LYS A 80 6.03 -7.37 4.74
N ASN A 81 4.89 -7.96 5.10
CA ASN A 81 4.54 -9.33 4.70
C ASN A 81 3.63 -9.39 3.46
N TYR A 82 2.92 -8.31 3.16
CA TYR A 82 2.06 -8.25 1.99
C TYR A 82 2.76 -7.56 0.83
N ILE A 83 3.32 -6.37 1.03
CA ILE A 83 3.99 -5.65 -0.06
C ILE A 83 5.42 -6.13 -0.24
N SER A 84 6.32 -5.83 0.70
CA SER A 84 7.76 -6.01 0.52
C SER A 84 8.17 -7.46 0.31
N SER A 85 7.69 -8.38 1.14
CA SER A 85 7.97 -9.83 1.03
C SER A 85 6.89 -10.59 0.24
N GLY A 86 6.08 -9.90 -0.56
CA GLY A 86 4.93 -10.47 -1.24
C GLY A 86 4.73 -9.87 -2.63
N TYR A 87 3.74 -9.01 -2.80
CA TYR A 87 3.36 -8.46 -4.11
C TYR A 87 4.47 -7.65 -4.80
N ALA A 88 5.50 -7.21 -4.06
CA ALA A 88 6.68 -6.54 -4.60
C ALA A 88 7.95 -7.41 -4.62
N ASP A 89 7.92 -8.65 -4.13
CA ASP A 89 9.05 -9.58 -4.17
C ASP A 89 8.99 -10.45 -5.44
N PRO A 90 9.94 -10.33 -6.40
CA PRO A 90 9.96 -11.12 -7.63
C PRO A 90 10.00 -12.65 -7.44
N ASN A 91 10.31 -13.14 -6.23
CA ASN A 91 10.33 -14.57 -5.90
C ASN A 91 9.01 -15.07 -5.31
N ASP A 92 8.08 -14.19 -4.95
CA ASP A 92 6.76 -14.58 -4.46
C ASP A 92 5.83 -14.88 -5.65
N TRP A 93 5.06 -15.96 -5.56
CA TRP A 93 4.11 -16.36 -6.60
C TRP A 93 3.01 -15.32 -6.86
N ARG A 94 2.78 -14.40 -5.91
CA ARG A 94 1.83 -13.29 -6.02
C ARG A 94 2.40 -12.09 -6.77
N TYR A 95 3.66 -12.13 -7.20
CA TYR A 95 4.32 -11.02 -7.89
C TYR A 95 3.88 -10.90 -9.35
N TYR A 96 3.22 -9.78 -9.65
CA TYR A 96 2.83 -9.38 -11.00
C TYR A 96 3.28 -7.93 -11.32
N GLY A 97 4.25 -7.42 -10.55
CA GLY A 97 4.74 -6.04 -10.60
C GLY A 97 4.56 -5.31 -9.27
N GLY A 98 5.56 -4.54 -8.84
CA GLY A 98 5.59 -3.82 -7.56
C GLY A 98 4.71 -2.56 -7.50
N TYR A 99 3.49 -2.62 -8.04
CA TYR A 99 2.50 -1.54 -8.06
C TYR A 99 1.09 -2.12 -7.88
N LEU A 100 0.08 -1.27 -7.60
CA LEU A 100 -1.28 -1.75 -7.31
C LEU A 100 -1.94 -2.41 -8.53
N GLY A 101 -1.94 -1.71 -9.65
CA GLY A 101 -2.37 -2.23 -10.95
C GLY A 101 -3.83 -2.71 -11.02
N ASN A 102 -4.08 -3.65 -11.94
CA ASN A 102 -5.40 -4.15 -12.31
C ASN A 102 -5.39 -5.70 -12.36
N LYS A 103 -6.41 -6.31 -13.00
CA LYS A 103 -6.50 -7.77 -13.10
C LYS A 103 -5.50 -8.43 -14.04
N ALA A 104 -4.71 -7.67 -14.79
CA ALA A 104 -3.66 -8.20 -15.64
C ALA A 104 -2.27 -8.11 -15.00
N LEU A 105 -1.97 -7.01 -14.29
CA LEU A 105 -0.66 -6.71 -13.71
C LEU A 105 -0.79 -6.02 -12.35
N GLY A 106 0.22 -6.17 -11.49
CA GLY A 106 0.27 -5.58 -10.15
C GLY A 106 -0.44 -6.39 -9.07
N ALA A 107 -0.48 -5.85 -7.86
CA ALA A 107 -1.03 -6.52 -6.67
C ALA A 107 -2.50 -6.94 -6.83
N ASN A 108 -3.30 -6.17 -7.60
CA ASN A 108 -4.73 -6.40 -7.81
C ASN A 108 -5.04 -7.76 -8.47
N VAL A 109 -4.07 -8.38 -9.17
CA VAL A 109 -4.23 -9.74 -9.73
C VAL A 109 -4.64 -10.73 -8.64
N ASN A 110 -3.94 -10.74 -7.49
CA ASN A 110 -4.13 -11.71 -6.43
C ASN A 110 -4.54 -11.12 -5.07
N TYR A 111 -4.60 -9.80 -4.90
CA TYR A 111 -4.93 -9.18 -3.60
C TYR A 111 -6.44 -9.10 -3.33
N ALA A 112 -7.20 -8.55 -4.26
CA ALA A 112 -8.64 -8.35 -4.13
C ALA A 112 -9.38 -9.10 -5.23
N SER A 113 -10.67 -9.38 -5.09
CA SER A 113 -11.51 -9.88 -6.19
C SER A 113 -12.03 -8.75 -7.08
N ASP A 114 -12.17 -7.54 -6.53
CA ASP A 114 -12.64 -6.35 -7.23
C ASP A 114 -11.64 -5.90 -8.31
N PRO A 115 -12.03 -5.86 -9.60
CA PRO A 115 -11.13 -5.45 -10.67
C PRO A 115 -10.66 -3.99 -10.53
N TYR A 116 -11.43 -3.13 -9.85
CA TYR A 116 -11.15 -1.71 -9.68
C TYR A 116 -10.43 -1.38 -8.36
N TRP A 117 -9.96 -2.40 -7.64
CA TRP A 117 -9.31 -2.22 -6.33
C TRP A 117 -8.14 -1.23 -6.37
N GLY A 118 -7.23 -1.41 -7.34
CA GLY A 118 -6.06 -0.53 -7.48
C GLY A 118 -6.44 0.91 -7.85
N GLU A 119 -7.44 1.08 -8.71
CA GLU A 119 -7.95 2.40 -9.11
C GLU A 119 -8.62 3.14 -7.95
N LYS A 120 -9.39 2.44 -7.12
CA LYS A 120 -10.01 3.03 -5.92
C LYS A 120 -8.96 3.48 -4.90
N ALA A 121 -7.94 2.66 -4.66
CA ALA A 121 -6.83 3.05 -3.81
C ALA A 121 -6.08 4.27 -4.36
N ALA A 122 -5.82 4.30 -5.67
CA ALA A 122 -5.19 5.46 -6.34
C ALA A 122 -6.07 6.72 -6.26
N GLN A 123 -7.39 6.59 -6.38
CA GLN A 123 -8.33 7.70 -6.18
C GLN A 123 -8.23 8.28 -4.76
N HIS A 124 -8.07 7.43 -3.75
CA HIS A 124 -7.85 7.89 -2.37
C HIS A 124 -6.51 8.60 -2.20
N VAL A 125 -5.43 8.10 -2.82
CA VAL A 125 -4.13 8.78 -2.88
C VAL A 125 -4.29 10.19 -3.45
N PHE A 126 -4.88 10.30 -4.65
CA PHE A 126 -5.12 11.58 -5.31
C PHE A 126 -5.93 12.54 -4.42
N THR A 127 -6.96 12.05 -3.74
CA THR A 127 -7.79 12.87 -2.84
C THR A 127 -6.97 13.39 -1.66
N VAL A 128 -6.14 12.54 -1.05
CA VAL A 128 -5.26 12.95 0.06
C VAL A 128 -4.27 14.01 -0.42
N GLU A 129 -3.61 13.79 -1.55
CA GLU A 129 -2.65 14.72 -2.10
C GLU A 129 -3.26 16.05 -2.52
N TYR A 130 -4.43 16.01 -3.16
CA TYR A 130 -5.16 17.21 -3.54
C TYR A 130 -5.49 18.06 -2.32
N GLU A 131 -5.93 17.45 -1.22
CA GLU A 131 -6.16 18.18 0.04
C GLU A 131 -4.84 18.72 0.63
N LEU A 132 -3.76 17.93 0.63
CA LEU A 132 -2.44 18.35 1.14
C LEU A 132 -1.78 19.46 0.30
N SER A 133 -2.11 19.55 -0.98
CA SER A 133 -1.65 20.61 -1.89
C SER A 133 -2.34 21.96 -1.65
N GLY A 134 -3.32 22.02 -0.74
CA GLY A 134 -4.21 23.16 -0.58
C GLY A 134 -5.21 23.27 -1.73
N LYS A 135 -5.63 22.13 -2.30
CA LYS A 135 -6.55 22.04 -3.45
C LYS A 135 -6.01 22.70 -4.71
N ASN A 136 -4.70 22.57 -4.92
CA ASN A 136 -4.02 23.10 -6.09
C ASN A 136 -3.34 21.97 -6.86
N LEU A 137 -3.88 21.66 -8.03
CA LEU A 137 -3.39 20.59 -8.91
C LEU A 137 -1.92 20.79 -9.34
N ASN A 138 -1.40 22.02 -9.31
CA ASN A 138 -0.01 22.31 -9.66
C ASN A 138 0.97 22.08 -8.49
N ASN A 139 0.46 21.75 -7.30
CA ASN A 139 1.23 21.54 -6.06
C ASN A 139 1.05 20.12 -5.51
N LEU A 140 0.60 19.17 -6.32
CA LEU A 140 0.54 17.76 -5.92
C LEU A 140 1.95 17.29 -5.63
N ARG A 141 2.16 16.62 -4.49
CA ARG A 141 3.50 16.26 -4.02
C ARG A 141 4.07 15.06 -4.81
N ASP A 142 3.23 14.22 -5.41
CA ASP A 142 3.63 13.21 -6.39
C ASP A 142 3.67 13.73 -7.85
N TYR A 143 3.43 15.02 -8.12
CA TYR A 143 3.86 15.61 -9.39
C TYR A 143 5.39 15.79 -9.33
N ASP A 144 6.13 14.83 -9.91
CA ASP A 144 7.60 14.76 -9.94
C ASP A 144 8.34 14.53 -8.59
N GLY A 145 7.64 14.20 -7.49
CA GLY A 145 8.25 14.20 -6.15
C GLY A 145 8.98 12.92 -5.71
N TYR A 146 8.55 11.74 -6.14
CA TYR A 146 9.21 10.48 -5.78
C TYR A 146 9.27 9.53 -6.97
N GLN A 147 10.49 9.17 -7.35
CA GLN A 147 10.73 8.11 -8.33
C GLN A 147 10.00 6.83 -7.89
N ILE A 148 9.00 6.41 -8.65
CA ILE A 148 8.67 4.99 -8.77
C ILE A 148 9.96 4.36 -9.32
N GLY A 149 10.77 3.77 -8.44
CA GLY A 149 12.10 3.20 -8.67
C GLY A 149 12.77 3.57 -10.00
N LEU A 150 13.78 4.46 -9.98
CA LEU A 150 14.54 4.76 -11.18
C LEU A 150 15.35 3.52 -11.59
N LEU A 151 14.97 2.88 -12.69
CA LEU A 151 15.75 1.85 -13.36
C LEU A 151 17.02 2.49 -13.93
N THR A 152 18.08 2.59 -13.13
CA THR A 152 19.38 3.14 -13.54
C THR A 152 20.34 2.09 -14.09
N GLY A 153 19.81 1.08 -14.80
CA GLY A 153 20.60 0.00 -15.39
C GLY A 153 20.34 -1.36 -14.76
N GLY A 154 20.84 -2.40 -15.43
CA GLY A 154 20.39 -3.78 -15.27
C GLY A 154 20.34 -4.31 -13.84
N ASN A 155 19.14 -4.76 -13.47
CA ASN A 155 18.81 -5.82 -12.51
C ASN A 155 18.74 -5.51 -11.01
N ASP A 156 19.04 -4.31 -10.51
CA ASP A 156 19.09 -4.06 -9.06
C ASP A 156 18.14 -2.94 -8.60
N VAL A 157 17.36 -3.17 -7.53
CA VAL A 157 16.60 -2.14 -6.82
C VAL A 157 17.33 -1.77 -5.54
N LEU A 158 17.68 -0.49 -5.41
CA LEU A 158 18.40 0.07 -4.27
C LEU A 158 17.48 0.97 -3.43
N ASN A 159 17.72 1.05 -2.12
CA ASN A 159 17.07 2.05 -1.26
C ASN A 159 17.76 3.44 -1.38
N SER A 160 17.22 4.44 -0.68
CA SER A 160 17.75 5.82 -0.68
C SER A 160 19.17 5.98 -0.08
N LYS A 161 19.70 4.91 0.52
CA LYS A 161 21.08 4.83 1.06
C LYS A 161 22.00 3.97 0.19
N GLY A 162 21.52 3.44 -0.95
CA GLY A 162 22.29 2.62 -1.88
C GLY A 162 22.39 1.14 -1.48
N GLU A 163 21.57 0.67 -0.53
CA GLU A 163 21.55 -0.74 -0.11
C GLU A 163 20.62 -1.54 -1.03
N LEU A 164 21.07 -2.73 -1.46
CA LEU A 164 20.30 -3.62 -2.33
C LEU A 164 19.09 -4.17 -1.58
N LEU A 165 17.90 -3.93 -2.13
CA LEU A 165 16.65 -4.50 -1.62
C LEU A 165 16.39 -5.86 -2.26
N TYR A 166 16.44 -5.96 -3.59
CA TYR A 166 16.29 -7.21 -4.35
C TYR A 166 16.69 -7.05 -5.83
N ASN A 167 16.88 -8.20 -6.49
CA ASN A 167 17.20 -8.30 -7.92
C ASN A 167 15.92 -8.46 -8.75
N ILE A 168 15.79 -7.74 -9.87
CA ILE A 168 14.66 -7.85 -10.79
C ILE A 168 15.00 -8.84 -11.92
N ASN A 169 14.10 -9.81 -12.16
CA ASN A 169 14.17 -10.71 -13.30
C ASN A 169 13.77 -9.97 -14.61
N PRO A 170 14.55 -10.05 -15.70
CA PRO A 170 14.42 -9.20 -16.92
C PRO A 170 13.09 -9.27 -17.71
N THR A 171 12.03 -9.90 -17.21
CA THR A 171 10.80 -10.16 -17.97
C THR A 171 9.71 -9.10 -17.85
N VAL A 172 9.90 -8.03 -17.05
CA VAL A 172 8.87 -7.00 -16.88
C VAL A 172 9.15 -5.80 -17.80
N SER A 173 8.70 -5.90 -19.06
CA SER A 173 8.58 -4.74 -19.97
C SER A 173 7.14 -4.25 -20.00
N GLY A 174 6.81 -3.27 -19.17
CA GLY A 174 5.51 -2.60 -19.20
C GLY A 174 5.47 -1.41 -18.24
N TYR A 175 5.26 -0.22 -18.79
CA TYR A 175 4.93 0.97 -18.00
C TYR A 175 3.51 0.79 -17.44
N GLY A 176 3.38 0.74 -16.11
CA GLY A 176 2.11 0.76 -15.40
C GLY A 176 2.15 1.87 -14.37
N GLY A 177 1.27 2.87 -14.55
CA GLY A 177 1.02 3.92 -13.56
C GLY A 177 0.15 3.44 -12.40
#